data_AF-A0A7W9KGF9-F1
#
_entry.id   AF-A0A7W9KGF9-F1
#
_cell.length_a   1.000
_cell.length_b   1.000
_cell.length_c   1.000
_cell.angle_alpha   90.00
_cell.angle_beta   90.00
_cell.angle_gamma   90.00
#
_symmetry.space_group_name_H-M   'P 1'
#
loop_
_entity.id
_entity.type
_entity.pdbx_description
1 polymer ?
#
loop_
_entity_poly.entity_id
_entity_poly.type
_entity_poly.pdbx_seq_one_letter_code
_entity_poly.pdbx_strand_id
1 'polypeptide(L)'
;MPSKRVTITLPEDLAPRVQELADDARLALASYVTRIVEHHVLNQEGLTAMEYWESRYGPLTKPEMASADEAIEAARARLRPPQQ
;
A
#
# COMPACT_ATOMS: atom_id res chain seq x y z
N MET A 1 -4.11 -13.87 -12.97
CA MET A 1 -4.93 -12.90 -13.73
C MET A 1 -4.41 -12.81 -15.15
N PRO A 2 -5.25 -12.53 -16.16
CA PRO A 2 -4.78 -12.24 -17.51
C PRO A 2 -3.81 -11.05 -17.48
N SER A 3 -2.64 -11.19 -18.10
CA SER A 3 -1.62 -10.15 -18.16
C SER A 3 -1.58 -9.51 -19.54
N LYS A 4 -1.42 -8.19 -19.60
CA LYS A 4 -1.18 -7.44 -20.84
C LYS A 4 0.24 -6.89 -20.84
N ARG A 5 0.97 -7.03 -21.94
CA ARG A 5 2.29 -6.43 -22.10
C ARG A 5 2.15 -4.92 -22.29
N VAL A 6 2.93 -4.16 -21.52
CA VAL A 6 3.06 -2.72 -21.63
C VAL A 6 4.53 -2.40 -21.88
N THR A 7 4.80 -1.51 -22.82
CA THR A 7 6.15 -0.97 -23.09
C THR A 7 6.17 0.47 -22.63
N ILE A 8 7.18 0.84 -21.85
CA ILE A 8 7.35 2.20 -21.31
C ILE A 8 8.75 2.72 -21.66
N THR A 9 8.85 4.02 -21.90
CA THR A 9 10.12 4.72 -22.06
C THR A 9 10.34 5.57 -20.81
N LEU A 10 11.47 5.38 -20.14
CA LEU A 10 11.86 6.16 -18.98
C LEU A 10 12.82 7.28 -19.40
N PRO A 11 12.82 8.42 -18.66
CA PRO A 11 13.91 9.38 -18.74
C PRO A 11 15.27 8.71 -18.56
N GLU A 12 16.29 9.21 -19.26
CA GLU A 12 17.62 8.60 -19.32
C GLU A 12 18.29 8.50 -17.94
N ASP A 13 18.04 9.48 -17.07
CA ASP A 13 18.52 9.53 -15.68
C ASP A 13 17.77 8.56 -14.76
N LEU A 14 16.51 8.24 -15.06
CA LEU A 14 15.68 7.35 -14.24
C LEU A 14 15.84 5.87 -14.58
N ALA A 15 16.19 5.55 -15.83
CA ALA A 15 16.43 4.17 -16.25
C ALA A 15 17.48 3.42 -15.41
N PRO A 16 18.71 3.96 -15.18
CA PRO A 16 19.68 3.30 -14.30
C PRO A 16 19.18 3.27 -12.86
N ARG A 17 18.52 4.33 -12.40
CA ARG A 17 18.04 4.41 -11.01
C ARG A 17 16.99 3.36 -10.68
N VAL A 18 16.06 3.09 -11.60
CA VAL A 18 15.03 2.07 -11.37
C VAL A 18 15.63 0.66 -11.39
N GLN A 19 16.70 0.46 -12.16
CA GLN A 19 17.43 -0.82 -12.18
C GLN A 19 18.15 -1.05 -10.86
N GLU A 20 18.88 -0.04 -10.34
CA GLU A 20 19.54 -0.11 -9.02
C GLU A 20 18.54 -0.47 -7.91
N LEU A 21 17.37 0.17 -7.90
CA LEU A 21 16.32 -0.10 -6.91
C LEU A 21 15.77 -1.54 -7.02
N ALA A 22 15.65 -2.06 -8.24
CA ALA A 22 15.24 -3.44 -8.46
C ALA A 22 16.31 -4.43 -7.95
N ASP A 23 17.58 -4.13 -8.20
CA ASP A 23 18.72 -4.95 -7.77
C ASP A 23 18.85 -4.96 -6.24
N ASP A 24 18.72 -3.80 -5.59
CA ASP A 24 18.69 -3.66 -4.12
C ASP A 24 17.54 -4.48 -3.50
N ALA A 25 16.37 -4.47 -4.14
CA ALA A 25 15.23 -5.28 -3.76
C ALA A 25 15.39 -6.77 -4.12
N ARG A 26 16.45 -7.15 -4.83
CA ARG A 26 16.72 -8.50 -5.37
C ARG A 26 15.58 -9.02 -6.25
N LEU A 27 15.04 -8.14 -7.09
CA LEU A 27 13.94 -8.46 -8.00
C LEU A 27 14.34 -8.16 -9.44
N ALA A 28 13.79 -8.92 -10.38
CA ALA A 28 13.82 -8.52 -11.77
C ALA A 28 13.09 -7.18 -11.94
N LEU A 29 13.58 -6.30 -12.82
CA LEU A 29 13.03 -4.96 -13.03
C LEU A 29 11.50 -4.97 -13.24
N ALA A 30 11.00 -5.88 -14.07
CA ALA A 30 9.55 -6.00 -14.31
C ALA A 30 8.76 -6.37 -13.05
N SER A 31 9.30 -7.24 -12.19
CA SER A 31 8.68 -7.63 -10.92
C SER A 31 8.72 -6.48 -9.92
N TYR A 32 9.83 -5.74 -9.86
CA TYR A 32 9.97 -4.56 -9.04
C TYR A 32 8.95 -3.48 -9.44
N VAL A 33 8.89 -3.13 -10.72
CA VAL A 33 7.92 -2.14 -11.25
C VAL A 33 6.49 -2.59 -11.01
N THR A 34 6.15 -3.85 -11.26
CA THR A 34 4.81 -4.39 -10.96
C THR A 34 4.44 -4.17 -9.50
N ARG A 35 5.33 -4.53 -8.57
CA ARG A 35 5.10 -4.37 -7.13
C ARG A 35 4.89 -2.90 -6.73
N ILE A 36 5.67 -1.99 -7.30
CA ILE A 36 5.53 -0.56 -7.02
C ILE A 36 4.18 -0.04 -7.54
N VAL A 37 3.79 -0.45 -8.75
CA VAL A 37 2.49 -0.06 -9.34
C VAL A 37 1.33 -0.62 -8.52
N GLU A 38 1.37 -1.89 -8.13
CA GLU A 38 0.34 -2.50 -7.27
C GLU A 38 0.20 -1.74 -5.94
N HIS A 39 1.33 -1.44 -5.29
CA HIS A 39 1.30 -0.68 -4.04
C HIS A 39 0.76 0.75 -4.25
N HIS A 40 1.13 1.40 -5.35
CA HIS A 40 0.62 2.72 -5.68
C HIS A 40 -0.90 2.71 -5.90
N VAL A 41 -1.42 1.74 -6.67
CA VAL A 41 -2.85 1.59 -6.93
C VAL A 41 -3.61 1.38 -5.62
N LEU A 42 -3.16 0.45 -4.77
CA LEU A 42 -3.80 0.19 -3.48
C LEU A 42 -3.85 1.43 -2.59
N ASN A 43 -2.78 2.23 -2.56
CA ASN A 43 -2.76 3.47 -1.79
C ASN A 43 -3.73 4.50 -2.36
N GLN A 44 -3.80 4.66 -3.68
CA GLN A 44 -4.75 5.58 -4.31
C GLN A 44 -6.21 5.18 -4.06
N GLU A 45 -6.52 3.88 -4.15
CA GLU A 45 -7.84 3.34 -3.82
C GLU A 45 -8.20 3.61 -2.36
N GLY A 46 -7.25 3.37 -1.44
CA GLY A 46 -7.43 3.65 -0.01
C GLY A 46 -7.68 5.13 0.28
N LEU A 47 -6.90 6.02 -0.32
CA LEU A 47 -7.08 7.47 -0.17
C LEU A 47 -8.43 7.93 -0.73
N THR A 48 -8.82 7.45 -1.91
CA THR A 48 -10.12 7.76 -2.51
C THR A 48 -11.27 7.29 -1.62
N ALA A 49 -11.15 6.10 -1.02
CA ALA A 49 -12.16 5.58 -0.09
C ALA A 49 -12.27 6.44 1.18
N MET A 50 -11.14 6.96 1.69
CA MET A 50 -11.12 7.88 2.82
C MET A 50 -11.75 9.22 2.49
N GLU A 51 -11.41 9.81 1.33
CA GLU A 51 -12.03 11.05 0.86
C GLU A 51 -13.56 10.89 0.74
N TYR A 52 -14.03 9.77 0.18
CA TYR A 52 -15.47 9.48 0.12
C TYR A 52 -16.10 9.39 1.51
N TRP A 53 -15.46 8.69 2.44
CA TRP A 53 -15.95 8.56 3.81
C TRP A 53 -16.02 9.92 4.51
N GLU A 54 -14.95 10.71 4.46
CA GLU A 54 -14.88 12.04 5.07
C GLU A 54 -15.89 13.00 4.45
N SER A 55 -16.13 12.92 3.14
CA SER A 55 -17.16 13.74 2.48
C SER A 55 -18.57 13.49 3.05
N ARG A 56 -18.82 12.29 3.58
CA ARG A 56 -20.12 11.86 4.09
C ARG A 56 -20.27 12.02 5.60
N TYR A 57 -19.19 11.80 6.35
CA TYR A 57 -19.22 11.72 7.82
C TYR A 57 -18.38 12.79 8.51
N GLY A 58 -17.58 13.56 7.77
CA GLY A 58 -16.56 14.45 8.30
C GLY A 58 -15.28 13.69 8.67
N PRO A 59 -14.18 14.39 8.99
CA PRO A 59 -12.93 13.76 9.42
C PRO A 59 -13.08 13.08 10.79
N LEU A 60 -12.34 11.99 11.01
CA LEU A 60 -12.30 11.32 12.31
C LEU A 60 -11.70 12.23 13.37
N THR A 61 -12.37 12.30 14.52
CA THR A 61 -11.87 13.03 15.68
C THR A 61 -10.84 12.19 16.46
N LYS A 62 -9.97 12.86 17.23
CA LYS A 62 -8.98 12.17 18.08
C LYS A 62 -9.60 11.14 19.03
N PRO A 63 -10.75 11.40 19.71
CA PRO A 63 -11.41 10.39 20.54
C PRO A 63 -11.89 9.16 19.73
N GLU A 64 -12.42 9.37 18.53
CA GLU A 64 -12.89 8.28 17.66
C GLU A 64 -11.72 7.41 17.19
N MET A 65 -10.59 8.03 16.82
CA MET A 65 -9.37 7.31 16.49
C MET A 65 -8.85 6.48 17.67
N ALA A 66 -8.78 7.06 18.87
CA ALA A 66 -8.32 6.35 20.06
C ALA A 66 -9.22 5.14 20.38
N SER A 67 -10.54 5.30 20.28
CA SER A 67 -11.49 4.20 20.46
C SER A 67 -11.33 3.11 19.39
N ALA A 68 -11.02 3.48 18.14
CA ALA A 68 -10.75 2.53 17.07
C ALA A 68 -9.46 1.74 17.33
N ASP A 69 -8.39 2.40 17.76
CA ASP A 69 -7.12 1.76 18.10
C ASP A 69 -7.29 0.74 19.24
N GLU A 70 -8.04 1.11 20.29
CA GLU A 70 -8.39 0.20 21.38
C GLU A 70 -9.15 -1.05 20.89
N ALA A 71 -10.11 -0.86 19.97
CA ALA A 71 -10.86 -1.96 19.39
C ALA A 71 -9.98 -2.89 18.54
N ILE A 72 -9.04 -2.33 17.77
CA ILE A 72 -8.09 -3.09 16.95
C ILE A 72 -7.15 -3.91 17.85
N GLU A 73 -6.60 -3.32 18.90
CA GLU A 73 -5.71 -4.03 19.83
C GLU A 73 -6.45 -5.13 20.60
N ALA A 74 -7.69 -4.87 21.03
CA ALA A 74 -8.54 -5.89 21.64
C ALA A 74 -8.82 -7.06 20.68
N ALA A 75 -9.08 -6.77 19.40
CA ALA A 75 -9.27 -7.80 18.38
C ALA A 75 -7.98 -8.60 18.13
N ARG A 76 -6.82 -7.94 18.06
CA ARG A 76 -5.51 -8.60 17.91
C ARG A 76 -5.19 -9.51 19.09
N ALA A 77 -5.48 -9.08 20.32
CA ALA A 77 -5.24 -9.87 21.52
C ALA A 77 -6.06 -11.18 21.52
N ARG A 78 -7.30 -11.15 21.04
CA ARG A 78 -8.16 -12.34 20.91
C ARG A 78 -7.67 -13.35 19.86
N LEU A 79 -6.92 -12.88 18.86
CA LEU A 79 -6.41 -13.69 17.76
C LEU A 79 -5.01 -14.28 18.02
N ARG A 80 -4.34 -13.91 19.11
CA ARG A 80 -3.04 -14.51 19.45
C ARG A 80 -3.23 -15.95 19.94
N PRO A 81 -2.44 -16.92 19.48
CA PRO A 81 -2.47 -18.27 20.03
C PRO A 81 -2.01 -18.24 21.50
N PRO A 82 -2.54 -19.12 22.36
CA PRO A 82 -2.11 -19.22 23.75
C PRO A 82 -0.62 -19.53 23.80
N GLN A 83 0.15 -18.74 24.55
CA GLN A 83 1.56 -19.01 24.80
C GLN A 83 1.66 -20.28 25.66
N GLN A 84 2.35 -21.30 25.13
CA GLN A 84 2.74 -22.51 25.87
C GLN A 84 3.98 -22.23 26.71
#